data_AF-A0A9X2YY68-F1
#
_entry.id   AF-A0A9X2YY68-F1
#
_cell.length_a   1.000
_cell.length_b   1.000
_cell.length_c   1.000
_cell.angle_alpha   90.00
_cell.angle_beta   90.00
_cell.angle_gamma   90.00
#
_symmetry.space_group_name_H-M   'P 1'
#
loop_
_entity.id
_entity.type
_entity.pdbx_description
1 polymer ?
#
loop_
_entity_poly.entity_id
_entity_poly.type
_entity_poly.pdbx_seq_one_letter_code
_entity_poly.pdbx_strand_id
1 'polypeptide(L)'
;MLLTDNHLTIVVGIDIHFTTLPPFNPFHPYIGIVIDPFDYVPFLGTSVHVNGFKRGNSDTSGIIIPLVHIPLFSPWVMAPIIGHESMNFFASETVFSDSTRMSPKGHMLMTCNDIGLPLSMSLGKTKVGKKMLPFAPTLFAPTSFSLPIPTGKPVMVGGPYPPDWGGMLTGLAASIGFSTLMKVGKKAFNKFLKGAIGPNKLSRLLCKAGFEPVNLVNGAVIYEGSDFDIASPIPLNWERAWYSDSK
;
A
#
# COMPACT_ATOMS: atom_id res chain seq x y z
N MET A 1 21.85 -13.27 -16.64
CA MET A 1 20.46 -13.53 -16.19
C MET A 1 20.40 -13.22 -14.70
N LEU A 2 19.29 -12.68 -14.21
CA LEU A 2 19.07 -12.36 -12.80
C LEU A 2 17.91 -13.20 -12.24
N LEU A 3 17.78 -13.28 -10.92
CA LEU A 3 16.61 -13.92 -10.31
C LEU A 3 15.35 -13.17 -10.75
N THR A 4 14.27 -13.88 -11.02
CA THR A 4 12.99 -13.26 -11.33
C THR A 4 12.41 -12.56 -10.11
N ASP A 5 11.76 -11.43 -10.31
CA ASP A 5 11.08 -10.70 -9.27
C ASP A 5 9.75 -11.37 -8.88
N ASN A 6 9.36 -11.18 -7.63
CA ASN A 6 8.09 -11.65 -7.08
C ASN A 6 7.65 -10.80 -5.89
N HIS A 7 6.40 -10.96 -5.49
CA HIS A 7 5.92 -10.30 -4.29
C HIS A 7 6.76 -10.72 -3.08
N LEU A 8 6.91 -9.78 -2.13
CA LEU A 8 7.82 -9.84 -0.99
C LEU A 8 9.31 -9.64 -1.31
N THR A 9 9.69 -9.31 -2.55
CA THR A 9 11.03 -8.79 -2.81
C THR A 9 11.26 -7.53 -2.01
N ILE A 10 12.35 -7.51 -1.24
CA ILE A 10 12.75 -6.34 -0.49
C ILE A 10 13.43 -5.35 -1.46
N VAL A 11 13.05 -4.09 -1.34
CA VAL A 11 13.56 -2.97 -2.12
C VAL A 11 14.21 -2.00 -1.14
N VAL A 12 15.44 -1.60 -1.43
CA VAL A 12 16.18 -0.65 -0.60
C VAL A 12 16.81 0.44 -1.46
N GLY A 13 16.85 1.66 -0.96
CA GLY A 13 17.41 2.78 -1.70
C GLY A 13 17.30 4.11 -0.98
N ILE A 14 17.32 5.18 -1.77
CA ILE A 14 17.26 6.56 -1.29
C ILE A 14 16.26 7.31 -2.15
N ASP A 15 15.29 7.95 -1.53
CA ASP A 15 14.36 8.87 -2.18
C ASP A 15 14.76 10.32 -1.92
N ILE A 16 14.52 11.16 -2.91
CA ILE A 16 14.79 12.59 -2.89
C ILE A 16 13.47 13.30 -2.64
N HIS A 17 13.30 13.86 -1.44
CA HIS A 17 12.17 14.71 -1.07
C HIS A 17 12.67 16.01 -0.48
N PHE A 18 12.47 17.12 -1.18
CA PHE A 18 12.91 18.44 -0.72
C PHE A 18 12.15 18.85 0.54
N THR A 19 12.91 19.35 1.51
CA THR A 19 12.39 19.77 2.81
C THR A 19 12.30 21.30 2.89
N THR A 20 11.37 21.80 3.70
CA THR A 20 11.08 23.24 3.80
C THR A 20 11.92 23.98 4.85
N LEU A 21 12.66 23.25 5.70
CA LEU A 21 13.43 23.83 6.82
C LEU A 21 14.89 23.37 6.78
N PRO A 22 15.84 24.20 7.30
CA PRO A 22 17.23 23.79 7.50
C PRO A 22 17.31 22.47 8.29
N PRO A 23 18.22 21.54 7.94
CA PRO A 23 19.35 21.68 7.01
C PRO A 23 19.00 21.49 5.52
N PHE A 24 17.71 21.45 5.15
CA PHE A 24 17.25 21.21 3.78
C PHE A 24 17.73 19.87 3.19
N ASN A 25 17.96 18.85 4.04
CA ASN A 25 18.38 17.53 3.59
C ASN A 25 17.26 16.90 2.73
N PRO A 26 17.52 16.60 1.45
CA PRO A 26 16.50 15.99 0.60
C PRO A 26 16.50 14.46 0.67
N PHE A 27 17.55 13.83 1.21
CA PHE A 27 17.73 12.39 1.14
C PHE A 27 16.95 11.68 2.25
N HIS A 28 16.08 10.76 1.86
CA HIS A 28 15.28 9.90 2.73
C HIS A 28 15.56 8.44 2.38
N PRO A 29 15.76 7.55 3.36
CA PRO A 29 15.92 6.13 3.08
C PRO A 29 14.60 5.57 2.54
N TYR A 30 14.69 4.77 1.49
CA TYR A 30 13.59 3.95 1.01
C TYR A 30 13.82 2.50 1.42
N ILE A 31 12.83 1.93 2.11
CA ILE A 31 12.77 0.50 2.40
C ILE A 31 11.36 0.07 2.06
N GLY A 32 11.20 -0.84 1.11
CA GLY A 32 9.90 -1.28 0.64
C GLY A 32 9.87 -2.75 0.30
N ILE A 33 8.70 -3.22 -0.08
CA ILE A 33 8.49 -4.56 -0.61
C ILE A 33 7.67 -4.47 -1.90
N VAL A 34 8.04 -5.29 -2.89
CA VAL A 34 7.21 -5.49 -4.08
C VAL A 34 5.94 -6.21 -3.65
N ILE A 35 4.80 -5.56 -3.82
CA ILE A 35 3.47 -6.11 -3.53
C ILE A 35 2.43 -5.18 -4.13
N ASP A 36 1.66 -5.72 -5.07
CA ASP A 36 0.53 -5.03 -5.67
C ASP A 36 -0.78 -5.60 -5.14
N PRO A 37 -1.60 -4.85 -4.40
CA PRO A 37 -2.91 -5.33 -3.96
C PRO A 37 -3.85 -5.74 -5.09
N PHE A 38 -3.74 -5.14 -6.29
CA PHE A 38 -4.57 -5.48 -7.43
C PHE A 38 -4.34 -6.92 -7.91
N ASP A 39 -3.11 -7.42 -7.81
CA ASP A 39 -2.74 -8.80 -8.16
C ASP A 39 -3.46 -9.87 -7.34
N TYR A 40 -4.05 -9.49 -6.21
CA TYR A 40 -4.83 -10.39 -5.36
C TYR A 40 -6.34 -10.31 -5.60
N VAL A 41 -6.81 -9.43 -6.50
CA VAL A 41 -8.23 -9.34 -6.83
C VAL A 41 -8.65 -10.59 -7.60
N PRO A 42 -9.64 -11.36 -7.13
CA PRO A 42 -10.07 -12.58 -7.80
C PRO A 42 -10.47 -12.33 -9.26
N PHE A 43 -10.03 -13.20 -10.16
CA PHE A 43 -10.31 -13.17 -11.61
C PHE A 43 -9.75 -11.97 -12.40
N LEU A 44 -9.19 -10.95 -11.73
CA LEU A 44 -8.63 -9.75 -12.36
C LEU A 44 -7.11 -9.63 -12.15
N GLY A 45 -6.62 -9.99 -10.97
CA GLY A 45 -5.21 -9.98 -10.63
C GLY A 45 -4.44 -11.15 -11.24
N THR A 46 -3.12 -11.19 -11.02
CA THR A 46 -2.26 -12.24 -11.58
C THR A 46 -2.57 -13.65 -11.08
N SER A 47 -2.52 -14.61 -12.01
CA SER A 47 -2.56 -16.05 -11.71
C SER A 47 -1.17 -16.70 -11.69
N VAL A 48 -0.13 -15.95 -12.06
CA VAL A 48 1.25 -16.44 -12.17
C VAL A 48 1.96 -16.28 -10.85
N HIS A 49 2.63 -17.36 -10.44
CA HIS A 49 3.36 -17.43 -9.18
C HIS A 49 4.80 -17.86 -9.41
N VAL A 50 5.71 -17.28 -8.64
CA VAL A 50 7.11 -17.67 -8.55
C VAL A 50 7.35 -18.15 -7.13
N ASN A 51 7.65 -19.45 -6.98
CA ASN A 51 7.94 -20.06 -5.68
C ASN A 51 6.85 -19.80 -4.62
N GLY A 52 5.57 -19.86 -5.03
CA GLY A 52 4.42 -19.66 -4.13
C GLY A 52 3.99 -18.20 -3.92
N PHE A 53 4.81 -17.22 -4.33
CA PHE A 53 4.44 -15.80 -4.29
C PHE A 53 3.96 -15.32 -5.65
N LYS A 54 3.06 -14.33 -5.69
CA LYS A 54 2.63 -13.67 -6.95
C LYS A 54 3.85 -13.11 -7.68
N ARG A 55 3.84 -13.16 -9.01
CA ARG A 55 4.96 -12.68 -9.83
C ARG A 55 5.19 -11.18 -9.67
N GLY A 56 6.43 -10.73 -9.92
CA GLY A 56 6.80 -9.32 -9.97
C GLY A 56 7.24 -9.00 -11.39
N ASN A 57 6.51 -8.10 -12.05
CA ASN A 57 6.77 -7.73 -13.42
C ASN A 57 6.59 -6.22 -13.59
N SER A 58 6.72 -5.72 -14.82
CA SER A 58 6.70 -4.29 -15.12
C SER A 58 5.44 -3.51 -14.77
N ASP A 59 4.30 -4.17 -14.56
CA ASP A 59 3.07 -3.56 -14.08
C ASP A 59 2.90 -3.65 -12.55
N THR A 60 3.80 -4.35 -11.84
CA THR A 60 3.71 -4.57 -10.39
C THR A 60 4.24 -3.37 -9.63
N SER A 61 3.41 -2.86 -8.72
CA SER A 61 3.81 -1.86 -7.73
C SER A 61 4.46 -2.50 -6.49
N GLY A 62 5.12 -1.68 -5.70
CA GLY A 62 5.56 -2.04 -4.35
C GLY A 62 5.17 -0.96 -3.35
N ILE A 63 5.13 -1.34 -2.09
CA ILE A 63 4.77 -0.45 -0.99
C ILE A 63 6.00 -0.15 -0.16
N ILE A 64 6.15 1.10 0.26
CA ILE A 64 7.15 1.44 1.27
C ILE A 64 6.78 0.80 2.62
N ILE A 65 7.76 0.47 3.44
CA ILE A 65 7.63 0.19 4.87
C ILE A 65 8.08 1.47 5.56
N PRO A 66 7.20 2.23 6.24
CA PRO A 66 6.00 1.82 6.99
C PRO A 66 4.63 2.18 6.36
N LEU A 67 4.41 1.87 5.08
CA LEU A 67 3.22 2.20 4.25
C LEU A 67 3.10 3.65 3.79
N VAL A 68 3.64 4.59 4.57
CA VAL A 68 3.78 5.98 4.18
C VAL A 68 5.22 6.42 4.37
N HIS A 69 5.65 7.37 3.56
CA HIS A 69 6.92 8.05 3.80
C HIS A 69 6.77 8.80 5.13
N ILE A 70 7.80 8.75 5.97
CA ILE A 70 7.86 9.56 7.19
C ILE A 70 8.90 10.65 6.95
N PRO A 71 8.55 11.94 7.09
CA PRO A 71 9.54 13.00 7.04
C PRO A 71 10.48 12.88 8.24
N LEU A 72 11.76 12.60 8.00
CA LEU A 72 12.71 12.33 9.08
C LEU A 72 13.13 13.57 9.87
N PHE A 73 13.09 14.76 9.24
CA PHE A 73 13.62 15.97 9.84
C PHE A 73 12.74 17.21 9.66
N SER A 74 11.98 17.30 8.56
CA SER A 74 11.27 18.52 8.19
C SER A 74 10.12 18.22 7.23
N PRO A 75 9.04 19.03 7.23
CA PRO A 75 7.96 18.90 6.25
C PRO A 75 8.47 19.04 4.82
N TRP A 76 7.92 18.24 3.91
CA TRP A 76 8.28 18.27 2.50
C TRP A 76 7.65 19.43 1.74
N VAL A 77 8.35 19.89 0.71
CA VAL A 77 7.87 20.91 -0.23
C VAL A 77 6.71 20.37 -1.05
N MET A 78 6.77 19.09 -1.44
CA MET A 78 5.86 18.49 -2.42
C MET A 78 5.06 17.30 -1.86
N ALA A 79 4.63 17.40 -0.60
CA ALA A 79 3.87 16.35 0.08
C ALA A 79 2.69 15.75 -0.73
N PRO A 80 1.88 16.51 -1.51
CA PRO A 80 0.74 15.95 -2.23
C PRO A 80 1.07 15.01 -3.40
N ILE A 81 2.31 15.02 -3.92
CA ILE A 81 2.73 14.18 -5.06
C ILE A 81 3.58 12.98 -4.64
N ILE A 82 3.68 12.73 -3.34
CA ILE A 82 4.45 11.60 -2.82
C ILE A 82 3.55 10.36 -2.85
N GLY A 83 3.92 9.38 -3.67
CA GLY A 83 3.14 8.18 -3.95
C GLY A 83 3.22 7.09 -2.89
N HIS A 84 4.29 7.07 -2.06
CA HIS A 84 4.54 6.01 -1.06
C HIS A 84 4.70 4.60 -1.65
N GLU A 85 5.08 4.51 -2.92
CA GLU A 85 5.14 3.27 -3.66
C GLU A 85 6.45 3.15 -4.47
N SER A 86 6.70 1.96 -4.99
CA SER A 86 7.72 1.67 -6.01
C SER A 86 7.07 1.09 -7.26
N MET A 87 7.76 1.18 -8.40
CA MET A 87 7.33 0.60 -9.66
C MET A 87 8.47 -0.22 -10.29
N ASN A 88 8.12 -1.41 -10.75
CA ASN A 88 9.02 -2.35 -11.42
C ASN A 88 9.31 -1.97 -12.88
N PHE A 89 9.64 -0.71 -13.15
CA PHE A 89 9.71 -0.17 -14.51
C PHE A 89 10.69 -0.88 -15.46
N PHE A 90 11.75 -1.50 -14.93
CA PHE A 90 12.75 -2.22 -15.71
C PHE A 90 12.43 -3.70 -15.76
N ALA A 91 12.37 -4.27 -16.96
CA ALA A 91 11.95 -5.65 -17.16
C ALA A 91 12.60 -6.29 -18.39
N SER A 92 12.58 -7.62 -18.43
CA SER A 92 13.15 -8.42 -19.52
C SER A 92 12.53 -8.13 -20.86
N GLU A 93 13.34 -8.03 -21.91
CA GLU A 93 12.83 -7.87 -23.26
C GLU A 93 12.12 -9.12 -23.80
N THR A 94 12.47 -10.31 -23.30
CA THR A 94 12.07 -11.60 -23.89
C THR A 94 11.18 -12.45 -23.00
N VAL A 95 11.11 -12.17 -21.70
CA VAL A 95 10.33 -12.97 -20.73
C VAL A 95 9.08 -12.21 -20.32
N PHE A 96 7.92 -12.84 -20.47
CA PHE A 96 6.62 -12.24 -20.21
C PHE A 96 5.80 -13.06 -19.21
N SER A 97 4.89 -12.39 -18.53
CA SER A 97 3.84 -12.95 -17.67
C SER A 97 2.64 -12.02 -17.70
N ASP A 98 1.42 -12.54 -17.76
CA ASP A 98 0.19 -11.72 -17.82
C ASP A 98 0.24 -10.62 -18.91
N SER A 99 0.92 -10.90 -20.03
CA SER A 99 1.12 -9.98 -21.16
C SER A 99 2.04 -8.78 -20.90
N THR A 100 2.70 -8.72 -19.74
CA THR A 100 3.68 -7.69 -19.37
C THR A 100 5.05 -8.35 -19.08
N ARG A 101 6.12 -7.56 -19.11
CA ARG A 101 7.50 -8.10 -19.08
C ARG A 101 7.92 -8.44 -17.66
N MET A 102 8.55 -9.60 -17.46
CA MET A 102 9.04 -10.04 -16.15
C MET A 102 10.20 -9.18 -15.66
N SER A 103 10.11 -8.71 -14.42
CA SER A 103 11.15 -7.89 -13.79
C SER A 103 12.18 -8.77 -13.09
N PRO A 104 13.45 -8.37 -13.05
CA PRO A 104 14.47 -9.07 -12.28
C PRO A 104 14.59 -8.54 -10.84
N LYS A 105 15.01 -9.41 -9.91
CA LYS A 105 15.64 -9.01 -8.65
C LYS A 105 17.11 -8.65 -8.90
N GLY A 106 17.70 -7.83 -8.03
CA GLY A 106 19.08 -7.40 -8.21
C GLY A 106 19.21 -6.38 -9.34
N HIS A 107 18.18 -5.55 -9.53
CA HIS A 107 18.19 -4.46 -10.50
C HIS A 107 17.50 -3.23 -9.91
N MET A 108 17.69 -2.09 -10.58
CA MET A 108 17.12 -0.83 -10.10
C MET A 108 15.59 -0.83 -10.24
N LEU A 109 14.93 -0.26 -9.24
CA LEU A 109 13.47 -0.02 -9.23
C LEU A 109 13.23 1.48 -9.15
N MET A 110 12.09 1.89 -9.71
CA MET A 110 11.65 3.27 -9.67
C MET A 110 10.95 3.50 -8.33
N THR A 111 11.46 4.39 -7.49
CA THR A 111 10.83 4.77 -6.20
C THR A 111 10.45 6.24 -6.19
N CYS A 112 9.57 6.60 -5.26
CA CYS A 112 8.96 7.92 -5.23
C CYS A 112 10.00 9.01 -5.00
N ASN A 113 10.10 9.98 -5.90
CA ASN A 113 11.06 11.07 -5.81
C ASN A 113 10.39 12.39 -6.20
N ASP A 114 10.91 13.51 -5.72
CA ASP A 114 10.47 14.85 -6.08
C ASP A 114 10.86 15.25 -7.52
N ILE A 115 11.78 14.51 -8.12
CA ILE A 115 12.25 14.68 -9.50
C ILE A 115 12.21 13.33 -10.19
N GLY A 116 11.65 13.25 -11.39
CA GLY A 116 11.65 12.00 -12.15
C GLY A 116 10.53 11.88 -13.18
N LEU A 117 10.15 10.64 -13.47
CA LEU A 117 9.09 10.30 -14.41
C LEU A 117 7.75 10.14 -13.69
N PRO A 118 6.62 10.61 -14.25
CA PRO A 118 5.31 10.41 -13.67
C PRO A 118 4.78 9.00 -13.98
N LEU A 119 5.11 8.02 -13.13
CA LEU A 119 4.79 6.60 -13.39
C LEU A 119 3.50 6.11 -12.72
N SER A 120 2.97 6.85 -11.74
CA SER A 120 1.74 6.50 -11.04
C SER A 120 0.92 7.74 -10.70
N MET A 121 -0.36 7.53 -10.41
CA MET A 121 -1.32 8.58 -10.05
C MET A 121 -1.88 8.30 -8.65
N SER A 122 -1.47 9.10 -7.68
CA SER A 122 -2.06 9.04 -6.34
C SER A 122 -3.41 9.75 -6.32
N LEU A 123 -4.29 9.28 -5.44
CA LEU A 123 -5.64 9.80 -5.26
C LEU A 123 -5.61 11.09 -4.43
N GLY A 124 -5.07 12.16 -5.02
CA GLY A 124 -4.92 13.48 -4.41
C GLY A 124 -5.68 14.55 -5.18
N LYS A 125 -6.20 15.57 -4.49
CA LYS A 125 -6.76 16.74 -5.16
C LYS A 125 -5.60 17.63 -5.62
N THR A 126 -5.16 17.49 -6.86
CA THR A 126 -4.10 18.33 -7.44
C THR A 126 -4.69 19.46 -8.27
N LYS A 127 -4.23 20.69 -8.01
CA LYS A 127 -4.56 21.84 -8.86
C LYS A 127 -3.66 21.84 -10.07
N VAL A 128 -4.22 21.59 -11.25
CA VAL A 128 -3.54 21.80 -12.54
C VAL A 128 -4.21 23.00 -13.21
N GLY A 129 -3.51 24.14 -13.20
CA GLY A 129 -4.07 25.43 -13.59
C GLY A 129 -5.26 25.83 -12.70
N LYS A 130 -6.41 26.12 -13.31
CA LYS A 130 -7.65 26.48 -12.59
C LYS A 130 -8.55 25.29 -12.21
N LYS A 131 -8.20 24.06 -12.61
CA LYS A 131 -9.03 22.86 -12.37
C LYS A 131 -8.40 21.97 -11.29
N MET A 132 -9.23 21.49 -10.37
CA MET A 132 -8.83 20.45 -9.42
C MET A 132 -9.04 19.08 -10.06
N LEU A 133 -7.96 18.37 -10.35
CA LEU A 133 -8.03 16.97 -10.73
C LEU A 133 -8.06 16.11 -9.47
N PRO A 134 -8.84 15.01 -9.46
CA PRO A 134 -8.91 14.09 -8.33
C PRO A 134 -7.71 13.13 -8.26
N PHE A 135 -6.70 13.33 -9.13
CA PHE A 135 -5.49 12.54 -9.23
C PHE A 135 -4.27 13.47 -9.27
N ALA A 136 -3.23 13.06 -8.54
CA ALA A 136 -1.92 13.71 -8.48
C ALA A 136 -0.90 12.82 -9.19
N PRO A 137 -0.17 13.31 -10.20
CA PRO A 137 0.96 12.56 -10.74
C PRO A 137 2.02 12.45 -9.65
N THR A 138 2.48 11.22 -9.43
CA THR A 138 3.58 10.91 -8.51
C THR A 138 4.82 10.65 -9.34
N LEU A 139 5.94 11.23 -8.93
CA LEU A 139 7.18 11.21 -9.67
C LEU A 139 8.09 10.10 -9.13
N PHE A 140 8.84 9.45 -10.02
CA PHE A 140 9.72 8.35 -9.66
C PHE A 140 11.09 8.48 -10.32
N ALA A 141 12.12 8.06 -9.59
CA ALA A 141 13.49 7.95 -10.08
C ALA A 141 14.08 6.57 -9.76
N PRO A 142 15.08 6.10 -10.51
CA PRO A 142 15.68 4.78 -10.32
C PRO A 142 16.74 4.82 -9.21
N THR A 143 16.34 5.24 -8.02
CA THR A 143 17.22 5.48 -6.86
C THR A 143 17.21 4.35 -5.84
N SER A 144 16.49 3.27 -6.14
CA SER A 144 16.37 2.08 -5.31
C SER A 144 16.70 0.81 -6.08
N PHE A 145 16.95 -0.26 -5.35
CA PHE A 145 17.41 -1.55 -5.88
C PHE A 145 16.66 -2.70 -5.21
N SER A 146 16.24 -3.68 -6.00
CA SER A 146 15.66 -4.92 -5.47
C SER A 146 16.76 -5.84 -4.96
N LEU A 147 16.59 -6.37 -3.75
CA LEU A 147 17.54 -7.32 -3.20
C LEU A 147 17.38 -8.70 -3.87
N PRO A 148 18.46 -9.31 -4.38
CA PRO A 148 18.43 -10.61 -5.04
C PRO A 148 18.33 -11.77 -4.04
N ILE A 149 17.37 -11.68 -3.11
CA ILE A 149 17.10 -12.73 -2.12
C ILE A 149 16.25 -13.81 -2.80
N PRO A 150 16.74 -15.05 -2.90
CA PRO A 150 15.97 -16.15 -3.48
C PRO A 150 14.83 -16.54 -2.54
N THR A 151 13.63 -16.68 -3.10
CA THR A 151 12.41 -17.09 -2.39
C THR A 151 12.12 -18.59 -2.55
N GLY A 152 13.06 -19.35 -3.12
CA GLY A 152 12.91 -20.77 -3.42
C GLY A 152 13.95 -21.23 -4.43
N LYS A 153 13.60 -22.22 -5.26
CA LYS A 153 14.48 -22.66 -6.36
C LYS A 153 14.75 -21.47 -7.30
N PRO A 154 15.99 -21.28 -7.78
CA PRO A 154 16.31 -20.17 -8.68
C PRO A 154 15.45 -20.21 -9.95
N VAL A 155 14.66 -19.16 -10.15
CA VAL A 155 13.95 -18.90 -11.40
C VAL A 155 14.60 -17.67 -11.99
N MET A 156 15.15 -17.80 -13.19
CA MET A 156 15.99 -16.77 -13.80
C MET A 156 15.24 -16.06 -14.92
N VAL A 157 15.47 -14.76 -15.02
CA VAL A 157 14.96 -13.89 -16.08
C VAL A 157 16.14 -13.37 -16.90
N GLY A 158 15.99 -13.42 -18.24
CA GLY A 158 17.01 -13.04 -19.20
C GLY A 158 17.08 -11.52 -19.39
N GLY A 159 18.29 -10.98 -19.52
CA GLY A 159 18.50 -9.58 -19.92
C GLY A 159 18.47 -9.41 -21.45
N PRO A 160 18.50 -8.16 -21.95
CA PRO A 160 18.61 -6.90 -21.21
C PRO A 160 17.32 -6.53 -20.46
N TYR A 161 17.41 -5.55 -19.54
CA TYR A 161 16.29 -5.07 -18.72
C TYR A 161 15.93 -3.61 -19.03
N PRO A 162 15.45 -3.29 -20.25
CA PRO A 162 15.04 -1.93 -20.57
C PRO A 162 13.79 -1.52 -19.77
N PRO A 163 13.52 -0.21 -19.69
CA PRO A 163 12.21 0.30 -19.29
C PRO A 163 11.07 -0.32 -20.11
N ASP A 164 10.01 -0.77 -19.43
CA ASP A 164 8.80 -1.27 -20.05
C ASP A 164 7.64 -0.29 -19.83
N TRP A 165 7.42 0.56 -20.83
CA TRP A 165 6.30 1.49 -20.87
C TRP A 165 4.95 0.78 -20.96
N GLY A 166 4.86 -0.38 -21.62
CA GLY A 166 3.60 -1.13 -21.74
C GLY A 166 3.14 -1.66 -20.38
N GLY A 167 4.07 -2.22 -19.61
CA GLY A 167 3.85 -2.59 -18.22
C GLY A 167 3.45 -1.40 -17.35
N MET A 168 4.19 -0.28 -17.44
CA MET A 168 3.87 0.94 -16.70
C MET A 168 2.44 1.44 -16.97
N LEU A 169 2.01 1.50 -18.23
CA LEU A 169 0.65 1.92 -18.60
C LEU A 169 -0.41 0.95 -18.03
N THR A 170 -0.12 -0.35 -18.05
CA THR A 170 -1.01 -1.39 -17.51
C THR A 170 -1.14 -1.26 -16.00
N GLY A 171 -0.02 -1.11 -15.28
CA GLY A 171 0.00 -0.89 -13.83
C GLY A 171 -0.73 0.39 -13.43
N LEU A 172 -0.57 1.47 -14.20
CA LEU A 172 -1.31 2.71 -13.98
C LEU A 172 -2.84 2.54 -14.17
N ALA A 173 -3.26 1.83 -15.22
CA ALA A 173 -4.67 1.54 -15.43
C ALA A 173 -5.25 0.66 -14.30
N ALA A 174 -4.49 -0.34 -13.86
CA ALA A 174 -4.82 -1.20 -12.73
C ALA A 174 -4.95 -0.39 -11.43
N SER A 175 -4.02 0.52 -11.12
CA SER A 175 -4.05 1.33 -9.90
C SER A 175 -5.24 2.30 -9.86
N ILE A 176 -5.55 2.96 -10.98
CA ILE A 176 -6.74 3.82 -11.12
C ILE A 176 -8.02 2.99 -10.99
N GLY A 177 -8.08 1.84 -11.65
CA GLY A 177 -9.20 0.89 -11.58
C GLY A 177 -9.43 0.39 -10.16
N PHE A 178 -8.37 -0.07 -9.50
CA PHE A 178 -8.39 -0.55 -8.12
C PHE A 178 -8.83 0.54 -7.16
N SER A 179 -8.29 1.76 -7.29
CA SER A 179 -8.67 2.89 -6.44
C SER A 179 -10.15 3.27 -6.58
N THR A 180 -10.67 3.22 -7.81
CA THR A 180 -12.08 3.46 -8.09
C THR A 180 -12.95 2.34 -7.52
N LEU A 181 -12.55 1.09 -7.69
CA LEU A 181 -13.23 -0.08 -7.13
C LEU A 181 -13.27 0.00 -5.59
N MET A 182 -12.15 0.35 -4.95
CA MET A 182 -12.07 0.52 -3.49
C MET A 182 -12.97 1.64 -2.98
N LYS A 183 -13.08 2.77 -3.70
CA LYS A 183 -14.04 3.84 -3.37
C LYS A 183 -15.49 3.36 -3.42
N VAL A 184 -15.86 2.66 -4.50
CA VAL A 184 -17.22 2.12 -4.67
C VAL A 184 -17.50 1.05 -3.62
N GLY A 185 -16.57 0.13 -3.40
CA GLY A 185 -16.63 -0.91 -2.38
C GLY A 185 -16.79 -0.33 -0.99
N LYS A 186 -16.00 0.69 -0.61
CA LYS A 186 -16.14 1.38 0.67
C LYS A 186 -17.51 2.03 0.84
N LYS A 187 -18.07 2.65 -0.22
CA LYS A 187 -19.41 3.25 -0.17
C LYS A 187 -20.50 2.19 -0.02
N ALA A 188 -20.39 1.08 -0.77
CA ALA A 188 -21.32 -0.05 -0.68
C ALA A 188 -21.24 -0.72 0.70
N PHE A 189 -20.04 -0.98 1.19
CA PHE A 189 -19.78 -1.53 2.52
C PHE A 189 -20.32 -0.62 3.62
N ASN A 190 -20.06 0.69 3.57
CA ASN A 190 -20.62 1.64 4.53
C ASN A 190 -22.16 1.68 4.50
N LYS A 191 -22.78 1.55 3.32
CA LYS A 191 -24.25 1.49 3.19
C LYS A 191 -24.80 0.16 3.73
N PHE A 192 -24.13 -0.95 3.45
CA PHE A 192 -24.47 -2.27 3.95
C PHE A 192 -24.32 -2.33 5.48
N LEU A 193 -23.21 -1.86 6.03
CA LEU A 193 -22.98 -1.78 7.48
C LEU A 193 -24.06 -0.94 8.18
N LYS A 194 -24.42 0.22 7.62
CA LYS A 194 -25.51 1.05 8.17
C LYS A 194 -26.88 0.36 8.13
N GLY A 195 -27.10 -0.56 7.20
CA GLY A 195 -28.36 -1.30 7.06
C GLY A 195 -28.41 -2.65 7.78
N ALA A 196 -27.26 -3.31 7.94
CA ALA A 196 -27.18 -4.68 8.44
C ALA A 196 -26.90 -4.76 9.94
N ILE A 197 -26.21 -3.77 10.53
CA ILE A 197 -25.77 -3.86 11.91
C ILE A 197 -25.81 -2.47 12.55
N GLY A 198 -26.78 -2.25 13.43
CA GLY A 198 -26.81 -1.05 14.28
C GLY A 198 -25.46 -0.84 14.99
N PRO A 199 -25.05 0.41 15.23
CA PRO A 199 -23.68 0.79 15.64
C PRO A 199 -23.11 -0.02 16.82
N ASN A 200 -23.98 -0.54 17.69
CA ASN A 200 -23.59 -1.26 18.91
C ASN A 200 -23.24 -2.75 18.70
N LYS A 201 -23.76 -3.43 17.67
CA LYS A 201 -23.50 -4.87 17.46
C LYS A 201 -22.22 -5.15 16.68
N LEU A 202 -21.89 -4.32 15.70
CA LEU A 202 -20.65 -4.43 14.92
C LEU A 202 -19.45 -4.03 15.77
N SER A 203 -19.60 -2.97 16.56
CA SER A 203 -18.62 -2.58 17.57
C SER A 203 -18.35 -3.74 18.53
N ARG A 204 -19.38 -4.38 19.12
CA ARG A 204 -19.21 -5.56 19.98
C ARG A 204 -18.59 -6.77 19.27
N LEU A 205 -18.92 -7.01 18.00
CA LEU A 205 -18.35 -8.12 17.23
C LEU A 205 -16.87 -7.90 16.91
N LEU A 206 -16.50 -6.68 16.53
CA LEU A 206 -15.11 -6.28 16.26
C LEU A 206 -14.28 -6.17 17.54
N CYS A 207 -14.89 -5.76 18.67
CA CYS A 207 -14.26 -5.80 20.00
C CYS A 207 -13.99 -7.26 20.42
N LYS A 208 -14.99 -8.16 20.29
CA LYS A 208 -14.82 -9.60 20.56
C LYS A 208 -13.82 -10.30 19.64
N ALA A 209 -13.52 -9.73 18.47
CA ALA A 209 -12.55 -10.26 17.52
C ALA A 209 -11.09 -9.81 17.81
N GLY A 210 -10.84 -9.11 18.92
CA GLY A 210 -9.48 -8.83 19.41
C GLY A 210 -8.89 -7.46 19.01
N PHE A 211 -9.73 -6.50 18.61
CA PHE A 211 -9.31 -5.13 18.27
C PHE A 211 -9.55 -4.11 19.39
N GLU A 212 -9.61 -4.56 20.64
CA GLU A 212 -9.61 -3.67 21.80
C GLU A 212 -8.24 -2.95 21.94
N PRO A 213 -8.21 -1.67 22.34
CA PRO A 213 -9.29 -0.91 22.98
C PRO A 213 -9.97 0.17 22.10
N VAL A 214 -9.86 0.11 20.77
CA VAL A 214 -10.36 1.20 19.88
C VAL A 214 -11.52 0.71 19.00
N ASN A 215 -12.68 1.35 19.13
CA ASN A 215 -13.79 1.13 18.23
C ASN A 215 -13.48 1.70 16.85
N LEU A 216 -13.29 0.81 15.88
CA LEU A 216 -12.92 1.15 14.50
C LEU A 216 -13.99 1.94 13.72
N VAL A 217 -15.22 2.06 14.25
CA VAL A 217 -16.31 2.77 13.59
C VAL A 217 -16.32 4.27 13.94
N ASN A 218 -16.19 4.59 15.23
CA ASN A 218 -16.25 5.97 15.74
C ASN A 218 -14.90 6.48 16.27
N GLY A 219 -13.88 5.62 16.35
CA GLY A 219 -12.57 5.94 16.93
C GLY A 219 -12.58 6.07 18.46
N ALA A 220 -13.69 5.73 19.12
CA ALA A 220 -13.80 5.85 20.57
C ALA A 220 -12.99 4.75 21.26
N VAL A 221 -12.35 5.11 22.37
CA VAL A 221 -11.72 4.14 23.27
C VAL A 221 -12.82 3.52 24.11
N ILE A 222 -12.89 2.19 24.11
CA ILE A 222 -13.86 1.40 24.88
C ILE A 222 -13.11 0.67 25.98
N TYR A 223 -13.59 0.81 27.22
CA TYR A 223 -13.12 0.05 28.37
C TYR A 223 -14.30 -0.61 29.07
N GLU A 224 -14.41 -1.93 28.96
CA GLU A 224 -15.45 -2.74 29.60
C GLU A 224 -14.79 -3.68 30.62
N GLY A 225 -15.38 -3.82 31.80
CA GLY A 225 -14.88 -4.70 32.86
C GLY A 225 -15.94 -4.99 33.92
N SER A 226 -15.87 -6.17 34.54
CA SER A 226 -16.69 -6.52 35.71
C SER A 226 -15.90 -6.19 36.98
N ASP A 227 -16.50 -5.46 37.91
CA ASP A 227 -15.86 -5.11 39.17
C ASP A 227 -16.02 -6.22 40.21
N PHE A 228 -17.24 -6.76 40.35
CA PHE A 228 -17.53 -7.87 41.23
C PHE A 228 -18.73 -8.67 40.76
N ASP A 229 -18.65 -9.98 41.00
CA ASP A 229 -19.70 -10.96 40.72
C ASP A 229 -20.08 -11.66 42.02
N ILE A 230 -21.37 -11.63 42.37
CA ILE A 230 -21.93 -12.30 43.53
C ILE A 230 -22.70 -13.51 43.05
N ALA A 231 -22.08 -14.68 43.19
CA ALA A 231 -22.73 -15.97 42.95
C ALA A 231 -23.77 -16.26 44.05
N SER A 232 -25.00 -15.79 43.84
CA SER A 232 -26.16 -16.05 44.69
C SER A 232 -27.28 -16.72 43.88
N PRO A 233 -28.34 -17.25 44.53
CA PRO A 233 -29.53 -17.74 43.81
C PRO A 233 -30.11 -16.71 42.83
N ILE A 234 -29.85 -15.42 43.07
CA ILE A 234 -30.03 -14.33 42.11
C ILE A 234 -28.63 -13.76 41.81
N PRO A 235 -28.00 -14.11 40.68
CA PRO A 235 -26.66 -13.62 40.37
C PRO A 235 -26.67 -12.11 40.19
N LEU A 236 -25.72 -11.42 40.83
CA LEU A 236 -25.51 -9.98 40.68
C LEU A 236 -24.10 -9.76 40.16
N ASN A 237 -24.02 -9.33 38.91
CA ASN A 237 -22.78 -8.92 38.26
C ASN A 237 -22.80 -7.39 38.08
N TRP A 238 -21.80 -6.72 38.66
CA TRP A 238 -21.61 -5.29 38.51
C TRP A 238 -20.61 -5.01 37.38
N GLU A 239 -21.14 -4.65 36.21
CA GLU A 239 -20.35 -4.34 35.02
C GLU A 239 -20.18 -2.82 34.86
N ARG A 240 -18.96 -2.39 34.53
CA ARG A 240 -18.64 -1.03 34.10
C ARG A 240 -18.31 -1.01 32.61
N ALA A 241 -18.86 -0.01 31.94
CA ALA A 241 -18.51 0.31 30.56
C ALA A 241 -18.21 1.81 30.48
N TRP A 242 -17.01 2.16 30.03
CA TRP A 242 -16.59 3.53 29.78
C TRP A 242 -16.31 3.71 28.28
N TYR A 243 -16.86 4.78 27.71
CA TYR A 243 -16.74 5.12 26.30
C TYR A 243 -16.22 6.55 26.20
N SER A 244 -15.14 6.78 25.44
CA SER A 244 -14.55 8.12 25.32
C SER A 244 -15.45 9.14 24.62
N ASP A 245 -16.51 8.69 23.93
CA ASP A 245 -17.48 9.52 23.20
C ASP A 245 -18.84 9.66 23.92
N SER A 246 -18.94 9.20 25.18
CA SER A 246 -20.13 9.44 26.01
C SER A 246 -20.28 10.94 26.30
N LYS A 247 -21.47 11.49 26.01
CA LYS A 247 -21.84 12.88 26.33
C LYS A 247 -22.54 12.98 27.67
#